data_AF-A0A9N9XFP1-F1
#
_entry.id   AF-A0A9N9XFP1-F1
#
_cell.length_a   1.000
_cell.length_b   1.000
_cell.length_c   1.000
_cell.angle_alpha   90.00
_cell.angle_beta   90.00
_cell.angle_gamma   90.00
#
_symmetry.space_group_name_H-M   'P 1'
#
loop_
_entity.id
_entity.type
_entity.pdbx_description
1 polymer ?
#
loop_
_entity_poly.entity_id
_entity_poly.type
_entity_poly.pdbx_seq_one_letter_code
_entity_poly.pdbx_strand_id
1 'polypeptide(L)'
;MNNTITEPPLTQHLADKEFWNRVKQVPIFGYFPCHTQAVEKCVKIVTDASIKVCGEECRDGCIRGKLDARRNLPIFENKCQ
;
A
#
# COMPACT_ATOMS: atom_id res chain seq x y z
N MET A 1 8.55 24.97 11.95
CA MET A 1 8.05 24.07 10.89
C MET A 1 6.72 24.64 10.40
N ASN A 2 6.73 25.14 9.18
CA ASN A 2 5.60 25.68 8.45
C ASN A 2 4.76 24.52 7.90
N ASN A 3 3.83 24.02 8.71
CA ASN A 3 2.86 23.00 8.29
C ASN A 3 1.76 23.65 7.48
N THR A 4 1.99 23.83 6.18
CA THR A 4 0.97 24.27 5.23
C THR A 4 -0.06 23.16 5.08
N ILE A 5 -1.18 23.26 5.80
CA ILE A 5 -2.31 22.33 5.67
C ILE A 5 -2.93 22.56 4.29
N THR A 6 -2.84 21.54 3.44
CA THR A 6 -3.38 21.58 2.07
C THR A 6 -4.56 20.62 1.98
N GLU A 7 -5.60 21.05 1.26
CA GLU A 7 -6.80 20.26 1.08
C GLU A 7 -6.50 18.96 0.29
N PRO A 8 -7.09 17.81 0.67
CA PRO A 8 -6.92 16.57 -0.09
C PRO A 8 -7.42 16.70 -1.54
N PRO A 9 -6.74 16.09 -2.53
CA PRO A 9 -7.18 16.07 -3.93
C PRO A 9 -8.62 15.55 -4.11
N LEU A 10 -9.08 14.71 -3.18
CA LEU A 10 -10.42 14.14 -3.16
C LEU A 10 -11.53 15.18 -2.94
N THR A 11 -11.25 16.27 -2.21
CA THR A 11 -12.24 17.30 -1.85
C THR A 11 -11.99 18.63 -2.55
N GLN A 12 -10.80 18.83 -3.12
CA GLN A 12 -10.38 20.05 -3.80
C GLN A 12 -11.35 20.59 -4.88
N HIS A 13 -12.17 19.73 -5.46
CA HIS A 13 -13.14 20.08 -6.51
C HIS A 13 -14.58 20.24 -6.00
N LEU A 14 -14.81 20.07 -4.69
CA LEU A 14 -16.13 20.11 -4.07
C LEU A 14 -16.36 21.46 -3.40
N ALA A 15 -17.55 22.03 -3.58
CA ALA A 15 -17.96 23.17 -2.77
C ALA A 15 -18.28 22.70 -1.34
N ASP A 16 -18.06 23.56 -0.33
CA ASP A 16 -18.27 23.23 1.09
C ASP A 16 -19.65 22.60 1.36
N LYS A 17 -20.70 23.15 0.75
CA LYS A 17 -22.08 22.64 0.90
C LYS A 17 -22.22 21.22 0.34
N GLU A 18 -21.57 20.93 -0.78
CA GLU A 18 -21.57 19.60 -1.41
C GLU A 18 -20.75 18.61 -0.61
N PHE A 19 -19.58 19.04 -0.10
CA PHE A 19 -18.76 18.26 0.81
C PHE A 19 -19.57 17.83 2.04
N TRP A 20 -20.18 18.79 2.75
CA TRP A 20 -20.99 18.49 3.93
C TRP A 20 -22.21 17.63 3.63
N ASN A 21 -22.85 17.80 2.47
CA ASN A 21 -23.93 16.92 2.04
C ASN A 21 -23.46 15.49 1.79
N ARG A 22 -22.29 15.29 1.16
CA ARG A 22 -21.70 13.96 0.95
C ARG A 22 -21.23 13.30 2.24
N VAL A 23 -20.65 14.07 3.16
CA VAL A 23 -20.25 13.60 4.50
C VAL A 23 -21.46 13.02 5.25
N LYS A 24 -22.59 13.73 5.20
CA LYS A 24 -23.84 13.32 5.87
C LYS A 24 -24.48 12.06 5.27
N GLN A 25 -24.20 11.75 4.00
CA GLN A 25 -24.84 10.65 3.28
C GLN A 25 -24.02 9.35 3.23
N VAL A 26 -22.97 9.22 4.05
CA VAL A 26 -21.99 8.12 4.16
C VAL A 26 -22.09 6.97 3.10
N PRO A 27 -21.03 6.68 2.32
CA PRO A 27 -19.68 7.20 2.42
C PRO A 27 -19.32 8.14 1.25
N ILE A 28 -18.57 9.20 1.58
CA ILE A 28 -17.90 10.12 0.64
C ILE A 28 -17.02 9.35 -0.35
N PHE A 29 -16.48 8.24 0.14
CA PHE A 29 -15.80 7.21 -0.60
C PHE A 29 -16.88 6.35 -1.24
N GLY A 30 -16.93 6.28 -2.58
CA GLY A 30 -17.83 5.35 -3.27
C GLY A 30 -17.74 3.94 -2.69
N TYR A 31 -18.69 3.06 -3.01
CA TYR A 31 -18.69 1.69 -2.48
C TYR A 31 -17.40 0.96 -2.88
N PHE A 32 -16.40 0.99 -2.02
CA PHE A 32 -15.20 0.21 -2.14
C PHE A 32 -15.53 -1.17 -1.58
N PRO A 33 -15.28 -2.25 -2.34
CA PRO A 33 -15.57 -3.60 -1.89
C PRO A 33 -14.52 -4.06 -0.86
N CYS A 34 -14.44 -3.35 0.26
CA CYS A 34 -13.46 -3.54 1.35
C CYS A 34 -13.64 -4.90 2.05
N HIS A 35 -14.85 -5.45 2.04
CA HIS A 35 -15.20 -6.73 2.66
C HIS A 35 -15.21 -7.88 1.67
N THR A 36 -14.44 -7.77 0.58
CA THR A 36 -14.20 -8.92 -0.28
C THR A 36 -13.10 -9.78 0.29
N GLN A 37 -13.24 -11.09 0.12
CA GLN A 37 -12.20 -12.06 0.50
C GLN A 37 -10.84 -11.73 -0.14
N ALA A 38 -10.84 -11.12 -1.33
CA ALA A 38 -9.62 -10.68 -1.99
C ALA A 38 -8.89 -9.59 -1.18
N VAL A 39 -9.61 -8.56 -0.72
CA VAL A 39 -9.05 -7.49 0.13
C VAL A 39 -8.54 -8.06 1.45
N GLU A 40 -9.31 -8.91 2.12
CA GLU A 40 -8.91 -9.54 3.38
C GLU A 40 -7.63 -10.38 3.24
N LYS A 41 -7.55 -11.19 2.18
CA LYS A 41 -6.34 -11.99 1.87
C LYS A 41 -5.14 -11.08 1.58
N CYS A 42 -5.34 -9.99 0.84
CA CYS A 42 -4.27 -9.07 0.50
C CYS A 42 -3.71 -8.38 1.77
N VAL A 43 -4.59 -7.87 2.63
CA VAL A 43 -4.22 -7.26 3.91
C VAL A 43 -3.45 -8.25 4.78
N LYS A 44 -3.91 -9.50 4.88
CA LYS A 44 -3.20 -10.56 5.63
C LYS A 44 -1.79 -10.78 5.09
N ILE A 45 -1.63 -11.00 3.78
CA ILE A 45 -0.32 -11.26 3.17
C ILE A 45 0.64 -10.09 3.39
N VAL A 46 0.17 -8.85 3.18
CA VAL A 46 0.98 -7.64 3.37
C VAL A 46 1.39 -7.48 4.83
N THR A 47 0.47 -7.74 5.76
CA THR A 47 0.74 -7.67 7.20
C THR A 47 1.76 -8.71 7.62
N ASP A 48 1.55 -9.99 7.25
CA ASP A 48 2.48 -11.09 7.57
C ASP A 48 3.88 -10.83 6.99
N ALA A 49 3.96 -10.28 5.77
CA ALA A 49 5.24 -9.88 5.16
C ALA A 49 5.91 -8.71 5.88
N SER A 50 5.12 -7.71 6.30
CA SER A 50 5.63 -6.51 6.99
C SER A 50 6.16 -6.84 8.38
N ILE A 51 5.46 -7.71 9.12
CA ILE A 51 5.88 -8.17 10.45
C ILE A 51 7.26 -8.85 10.38
N LYS A 52 7.51 -9.66 9.36
CA LYS A 52 8.79 -10.37 9.17
C LYS A 52 9.99 -9.45 8.97
N VAL A 53 9.78 -8.19 8.60
CA VAL A 53 10.85 -7.20 8.38
C VAL A 53 10.80 -6.05 9.39
N CYS A 54 9.96 -6.16 10.42
CA CYS A 54 9.89 -5.16 11.48
C CYS A 54 11.14 -5.26 12.37
N GLY A 55 11.77 -4.12 12.64
CA GLY A 55 13.04 -4.05 13.38
C GLY A 55 14.28 -4.08 12.48
N GLU A 56 15.38 -3.51 12.97
CA GLU A 56 16.62 -3.34 12.20
C GLU A 56 17.24 -4.69 11.80
N GLU A 57 17.40 -5.61 12.74
CA GLU A 57 18.01 -6.92 12.51
C GLU A 57 17.21 -7.79 11.53
N CYS A 58 15.89 -7.87 11.72
CA CYS A 58 15.01 -8.63 10.83
C CYS A 58 15.04 -8.08 9.39
N ARG A 59 15.02 -6.76 9.25
CA ARG A 59 15.09 -6.08 7.95
C ARG A 59 16.42 -6.36 7.26
N ASP A 60 17.53 -6.20 7.97
CA ASP A 60 18.88 -6.44 7.47
C ASP A 60 19.09 -7.91 7.07
N GLY A 61 18.62 -8.86 7.89
CA GLY A 61 18.58 -10.28 7.56
C GLY A 61 17.77 -10.58 6.30
N CYS A 62 16.58 -9.97 6.14
CA CYS A 62 15.76 -10.11 4.94
C CYS A 62 16.46 -9.59 3.68
N ILE A 63 17.16 -8.45 3.78
CA ILE A 63 17.91 -7.85 2.67
C ILE A 63 19.07 -8.77 2.26
N ARG A 64 19.90 -9.20 3.21
CA ARG A 64 21.02 -10.10 2.94
C ARG A 64 20.55 -11.42 2.31
N GLY A 65 19.52 -12.05 2.89
CA GLY A 65 18.96 -13.28 2.35
C GLY A 65 18.44 -13.13 0.91
N LYS A 66 17.81 -11.99 0.58
CA LYS A 66 17.39 -11.69 -0.80
C LYS A 66 18.58 -11.49 -1.75
N LEU A 67 19.64 -10.83 -1.30
CA LEU A 67 20.85 -10.64 -2.11
C LEU A 67 21.55 -11.97 -2.40
N ASP A 68 21.68 -12.82 -1.39
CA ASP A 68 22.28 -14.15 -1.55
C ASP A 68 21.44 -15.04 -2.47
N ALA A 69 20.12 -15.05 -2.31
CA ALA A 69 19.23 -15.79 -3.19
C ALA A 69 19.34 -15.34 -4.65
N ARG A 70 19.47 -14.04 -4.92
CA ARG A 70 19.70 -13.50 -6.27
C ARG A 70 21.06 -13.88 -6.82
N ARG A 71 22.11 -13.82 -5.99
CA ARG A 71 23.47 -14.23 -6.38
C ARG A 71 23.52 -15.71 -6.78
N ASN A 72 22.76 -16.55 -6.10
CA ASN A 72 22.67 -17.98 -6.36
C ASN A 72 21.67 -18.34 -7.46
N LEU A 73 20.92 -17.37 -7.99
CA LEU A 73 19.97 -17.64 -9.06
C LEU A 73 20.76 -17.89 -10.35
N PRO A 74 20.53 -19.02 -11.05
CA PRO A 74 21.18 -19.26 -12.32
C PRO A 74 20.80 -18.17 -13.32
N ILE A 75 21.81 -17.64 -14.02
CA ILE A 75 21.58 -16.73 -15.13
C ILE A 75 20.98 -17.57 -16.26
N PHE A 76 19.70 -17.40 -16.52
CA PHE A 76 19.04 -18.00 -17.67
C PHE A 76 19.33 -17.14 -18.90
N GLU A 77 19.85 -17.76 -19.95
CA GLU A 77 19.88 -17.13 -21.27
C GLU A 77 18.43 -16.93 -21.72
N ASN A 78 18.02 -15.69 -21.93
CA ASN A 78 16.79 -15.42 -22.64
C ASN A 78 17.05 -15.68 -24.13
N LYS A 79 16.19 -16.47 -24.78
CA LYS A 79 16.23 -16.57 -26.24
C LYS A 79 15.91 -15.18 -26.79
N CYS A 80 16.83 -14.57 -27.53
CA CYS A 80 16.49 -13.45 -28.40
C CYS A 80 15.42 -13.96 -29.38
N GLN A 81 14.20 -13.42 -29.27
CA GLN A 81 13.15 -13.61 -30.27
C GLN A 81 13.19 -12.47 -31.27
#